data_AF-K1YLT5-F1
#
_entry.id   AF-K1YLT5-F1
#
_cell.length_a   1.000
_cell.length_b   1.000
_cell.length_c   1.000
_cell.angle_alpha   90.00
_cell.angle_beta   90.00
_cell.angle_gamma   90.00
#
_symmetry.space_group_name_H-M   'P 1'
#
loop_
_entity.id
_entity.type
_entity.pdbx_description
1 polymer ?
#
loop_
_entity_poly.entity_id
_entity_poly.type
_entity_poly.pdbx_seq_one_letter_code
_entity_poly.pdbx_strand_id
1 'polypeptide(L)'
;MAEIQETVASTTKTMTMLLGFIAGISLFVGGIGIMNIMLVSVTERTKEIGLRKAIGAKSSDLLSQFLIESIVMSFLGGVFGILLGAGIANILSMTAGWATKLSINSILISTSFSIV
;
A
#
# COMPACT_ATOMS: atom_id res chain seq x y z
N MET A 1 38.68 -3.23 -15.75
CA MET A 1 37.84 -3.00 -14.54
C MET A 1 36.61 -2.13 -14.82
N ALA A 2 36.68 -1.12 -15.70
CA ALA A 2 35.51 -0.31 -16.08
C ALA A 2 34.38 -1.13 -16.74
N GLU A 3 34.71 -2.08 -17.63
CA GLU A 3 33.74 -2.93 -18.33
C GLU A 3 32.97 -3.89 -17.38
N ILE A 4 33.65 -4.41 -16.35
CA ILE A 4 33.01 -5.22 -15.30
C ILE A 4 32.08 -4.36 -14.44
N GLN A 5 32.50 -3.14 -14.08
CA GLN A 5 31.64 -2.22 -13.33
C GLN A 5 30.39 -1.82 -14.12
N GLU A 6 30.53 -1.56 -15.43
CA GLU A 6 29.42 -1.23 -16.32
C GLU A 6 28.44 -2.40 -16.48
N THR A 7 28.95 -3.63 -16.61
CA THR A 7 28.13 -4.85 -16.69
C THR A 7 27.38 -5.14 -15.38
N VAL A 8 28.02 -4.91 -14.22
CA VAL A 8 27.36 -5.07 -12.91
C VAL A 8 26.31 -3.98 -12.69
N ALA A 9 26.60 -2.73 -13.09
CA ALA A 9 25.66 -1.63 -12.98
C ALA A 9 24.41 -1.85 -13.85
N SER A 10 24.58 -2.31 -15.10
CA SER A 10 23.47 -2.60 -16.00
C SER A 10 22.61 -3.76 -15.49
N THR A 11 23.22 -4.84 -14.99
CA THR A 11 22.50 -5.97 -14.41
C THR A 11 21.71 -5.57 -13.16
N THR A 12 22.33 -4.78 -12.26
CA THR A 12 21.67 -4.27 -11.05
C THR A 12 20.48 -3.36 -11.40
N LYS A 13 20.62 -2.52 -12.44
CA LYS A 13 19.55 -1.66 -12.93
C LYS A 13 18.36 -2.47 -13.46
N THR A 14 18.62 -3.51 -14.26
CA THR A 14 17.58 -4.42 -14.76
C THR A 14 16.86 -5.14 -13.62
N MET A 15 17.59 -5.65 -12.63
CA MET A 15 17.00 -6.29 -11.45
C MET A 15 16.17 -5.32 -10.62
N THR A 16 16.66 -4.10 -10.41
CA THR A 16 15.92 -3.04 -9.70
C THR A 16 14.62 -2.70 -10.40
N MET A 17 14.65 -2.60 -11.73
CA MET A 17 13.45 -2.33 -12.53
C MET A 17 12.44 -3.48 -12.43
N LEU A 18 12.90 -4.72 -12.54
CA LEU A 18 12.05 -5.91 -12.42
C LEU A 18 11.38 -5.99 -11.04
N LEU A 19 12.15 -5.83 -9.96
CA LEU A 19 11.62 -5.80 -8.60
C LEU A 19 10.66 -4.62 -8.38
N GLY A 20 10.96 -3.47 -8.98
CA GLY A 20 10.08 -2.30 -8.96
C GLY A 20 8.73 -2.59 -9.63
N PHE A 21 8.71 -3.27 -10.77
CA PHE A 21 7.47 -3.69 -11.43
C PHE A 21 6.66 -4.68 -10.60
N ILE A 22 7.31 -5.69 -10.00
CA ILE A 22 6.63 -6.64 -9.12
C ILE A 22 6.00 -5.91 -7.93
N ALA A 23 6.75 -5.02 -7.28
CA ALA A 23 6.25 -4.21 -6.18
C ALA A 23 5.05 -3.35 -6.61
N GLY A 24 5.11 -2.73 -7.79
CA GLY A 24 4.01 -1.94 -8.35
C GLY A 24 2.75 -2.77 -8.62
N ILE A 25 2.89 -3.99 -9.14
CA ILE A 25 1.75 -4.90 -9.35
C ILE A 25 1.15 -5.32 -8.01
N SER A 26 1.97 -5.64 -7.00
CA SER A 26 1.49 -5.98 -5.66
C SER A 26 0.71 -4.83 -5.02
N LEU A 27 1.18 -3.60 -5.20
CA LEU A 27 0.50 -2.39 -4.74
C LEU A 27 -0.87 -2.23 -5.42
N PHE A 28 -0.93 -2.44 -6.73
CA PHE A 28 -2.17 -2.35 -7.51
C PHE A 28 -3.21 -3.39 -7.08
N VAL A 29 -2.80 -4.66 -6.92
CA VAL A 29 -3.68 -5.73 -6.44
C VAL A 29 -4.15 -5.47 -5.02
N GLY A 30 -3.27 -4.93 -4.16
CA GLY A 30 -3.63 -4.48 -2.81
C GLY A 30 -4.73 -3.41 -2.82
N GLY A 31 -4.60 -2.40 -3.70
CA GLY A 31 -5.61 -1.36 -3.88
C GLY A 31 -6.98 -1.90 -4.32
N ILE A 32 -7.00 -2.87 -5.24
CA ILE A 32 -8.24 -3.57 -5.64
C ILE A 32 -8.87 -4.30 -4.45
N GLY A 33 -8.05 -4.93 -3.60
CA GLY A 33 -8.53 -5.59 -2.38
C GLY A 33 -9.23 -4.62 -1.42
N ILE A 34 -8.62 -3.45 -1.19
CA ILE A 34 -9.22 -2.39 -0.35
C ILE A 34 -10.53 -1.91 -0.97
N MET A 35 -10.55 -1.65 -2.28
CA MET A 35 -11.76 -1.24 -3.00
C MET A 35 -12.88 -2.27 -2.84
N ASN A 36 -12.59 -3.56 -2.95
CA ASN A 36 -13.59 -4.62 -2.79
C ASN A 36 -14.16 -4.67 -1.36
N ILE A 37 -13.32 -4.56 -0.35
CA ILE A 37 -13.78 -4.54 1.06
C ILE A 37 -14.67 -3.32 1.29
N MET A 38 -14.27 -2.15 0.78
CA MET A 38 -15.09 -0.94 0.87
C MET A 38 -16.42 -1.09 0.13
N LEU A 39 -16.42 -1.69 -1.07
CA LEU A 39 -17.65 -1.96 -1.81
C LEU A 39 -18.60 -2.85 -1.01
N VAL A 40 -18.11 -3.96 -0.46
CA VAL A 40 -18.91 -4.88 0.36
C VAL A 40 -19.47 -4.15 1.59
N SER A 41 -18.63 -3.44 2.34
CA SER A 41 -19.05 -2.70 3.54
C SER A 41 -20.13 -1.65 3.25
N VAL A 42 -19.99 -0.91 2.15
CA VAL A 42 -20.99 0.09 1.75
C VAL A 42 -22.28 -0.61 1.31
N THR A 43 -22.19 -1.72 0.57
CA THR A 43 -23.36 -2.49 0.13
C THR A 43 -24.16 -3.08 1.29
N GLU A 44 -23.49 -3.58 2.34
CA GLU A 44 -24.15 -4.07 3.56
C GLU A 44 -24.93 -2.97 4.29
N ARG A 45 -24.38 -1.75 4.31
CA ARG A 45 -24.98 -0.57 4.96
C ARG A 45 -25.93 0.24 4.07
N THR A 46 -26.23 -0.21 2.85
CA THR A 46 -27.08 0.53 1.88
C THR A 46 -28.45 0.92 2.43
N LYS A 47 -29.11 0.04 3.21
CA LYS A 47 -30.41 0.33 3.82
C LYS A 47 -30.33 1.46 4.85
N GLU A 48 -29.28 1.48 5.67
CA GLU A 48 -29.06 2.53 6.68
C GLU A 48 -28.77 3.89 6.01
N ILE A 49 -27.95 3.88 4.95
CA ILE A 49 -27.64 5.03 4.11
C ILE A 49 -28.91 5.63 3.49
N GLY A 50 -29.78 4.77 2.94
CA GLY A 50 -31.06 5.17 2.37
C GLY A 50 -31.99 5.83 3.38
N LEU A 51 -32.06 5.27 4.60
CA LEU A 51 -32.85 5.84 5.69
C LEU A 51 -32.32 7.22 6.12
N ARG A 52 -30.99 7.38 6.25
CA ARG A 52 -30.36 8.68 6.57
C ARG A 52 -30.64 9.74 5.51
N LYS A 53 -30.54 9.39 4.23
CA LYS A 53 -30.86 10.32 3.13
C LYS A 53 -32.33 10.73 3.13
N ALA A 54 -33.25 9.82 3.45
CA ALA A 54 -34.68 10.13 3.53
C ALA A 54 -35.02 11.15 4.64
N ILE A 55 -34.22 11.20 5.71
CA ILE A 55 -34.35 12.16 6.82
C ILE A 55 -33.60 13.49 6.52
N GLY A 56 -32.96 13.61 5.35
CA GLY A 56 -32.34 14.86 4.88
C GLY A 56 -30.81 14.90 4.95
N ALA A 57 -30.13 13.79 5.22
CA ALA A 57 -28.66 13.76 5.16
C ALA A 57 -28.15 14.02 3.74
N LYS A 58 -27.13 14.90 3.60
CA LYS A 58 -26.55 15.20 2.28
C LYS A 58 -25.65 14.06 1.84
N SER A 59 -25.62 13.81 0.53
CA SER A 59 -24.71 12.82 -0.07
C SER A 59 -23.23 13.11 0.21
N SER A 60 -22.88 14.39 0.40
CA SER A 60 -21.54 14.82 0.81
C SER A 60 -21.12 14.26 2.15
N ASP A 61 -22.05 14.19 3.11
CA ASP A 61 -21.75 13.78 4.49
C ASP A 61 -21.43 12.29 4.51
N LEU A 62 -22.19 11.49 3.77
CA LEU A 62 -21.92 10.07 3.59
C LEU A 62 -20.61 9.81 2.83
N LEU A 63 -20.35 10.56 1.75
CA LEU A 63 -19.11 10.43 1.00
C LEU A 63 -17.90 10.74 1.89
N SER A 64 -17.99 11.81 2.69
CA SER A 64 -16.93 12.18 3.63
C SER A 64 -16.70 11.11 4.71
N GLN A 65 -17.76 10.45 5.19
CA GLN A 65 -17.65 9.35 6.15
C GLN A 65 -16.90 8.16 5.53
N PHE A 66 -17.26 7.75 4.32
CA PHE A 66 -16.58 6.63 3.65
C PHE A 66 -15.14 6.97 3.28
N LEU A 67 -14.87 8.21 2.87
CA LEU A 67 -13.52 8.66 2.59
C LEU A 67 -12.64 8.57 3.84
N ILE A 68 -13.15 9.04 4.98
CA ILE A 68 -12.44 8.97 6.26
C ILE A 68 -12.23 7.50 6.68
N GLU A 69 -13.24 6.65 6.54
CA GLU A 69 -13.14 5.21 6.84
C GLU A 69 -12.06 4.52 5.99
N SER A 70 -12.03 4.78 4.68
CA SER A 70 -10.99 4.31 3.77
C SER A 70 -9.60 4.82 4.16
N ILE A 71 -9.44 6.12 4.43
CA ILE A 71 -8.15 6.72 4.80
C ILE A 71 -7.63 6.11 6.10
N VAL A 72 -8.49 5.93 7.10
CA VAL A 72 -8.11 5.32 8.38
C VAL A 72 -7.69 3.86 8.18
N MET A 73 -8.43 3.09 7.39
CA MET A 73 -8.09 1.71 7.03
C MET A 73 -6.74 1.61 6.31
N SER A 74 -6.52 2.44 5.28
CA SER A 74 -5.25 2.50 4.54
C SER A 74 -4.08 2.95 5.42
N PHE A 75 -4.30 3.93 6.31
CA PHE A 75 -3.26 4.41 7.21
C PHE A 75 -2.86 3.35 8.23
N LEU A 76 -3.83 2.70 8.88
CA LEU A 76 -3.56 1.61 9.82
C LEU A 76 -2.88 0.43 9.12
N GLY A 77 -3.39 0.02 7.96
CA GLY A 77 -2.78 -1.04 7.16
C GLY A 77 -1.34 -0.70 6.74
N GLY A 78 -1.08 0.55 6.35
CA GLY A 78 0.26 1.04 6.02
C GLY A 78 1.23 1.02 7.20
N VAL A 79 0.80 1.49 8.38
CA VAL A 79 1.61 1.43 9.61
C VAL A 79 1.92 -0.02 9.99
N PHE A 80 0.92 -0.90 9.99
CA PHE A 80 1.12 -2.33 10.27
C PHE A 80 2.04 -2.99 9.24
N GLY A 81 1.88 -2.68 7.96
CA GLY A 81 2.72 -3.18 6.88
C GLY A 81 4.19 -2.74 7.03
N ILE A 82 4.44 -1.49 7.40
CA ILE A 82 5.80 -0.98 7.66
C ILE A 82 6.42 -1.72 8.85
N LEU A 83 5.70 -1.84 9.97
CA LEU A 83 6.20 -2.50 11.17
C LEU A 83 6.53 -3.98 10.91
N LEU A 84 5.63 -4.71 10.24
CA LEU A 84 5.85 -6.10 9.88
C LEU A 84 7.00 -6.24 8.87
N GLY A 85 7.04 -5.40 7.84
CA GLY A 85 8.11 -5.41 6.83
C GLY A 85 9.49 -5.13 7.44
N ALA A 86 9.58 -4.13 8.33
CA ALA A 86 10.80 -3.82 9.06
C ALA A 86 11.20 -4.95 10.01
N GLY A 87 10.25 -5.59 10.70
CA GLY A 87 10.50 -6.74 11.56
C GLY A 87 11.04 -7.94 10.78
N ILE A 88 10.39 -8.29 9.67
CA ILE A 88 10.82 -9.37 8.77
C ILE A 88 12.21 -9.09 8.21
N ALA A 89 12.48 -7.86 7.78
CA ALA A 89 13.80 -7.45 7.29
C ALA A 89 14.90 -7.63 8.34
N ASN A 90 14.64 -7.27 9.61
CA ASN A 90 15.59 -7.47 10.70
C ASN A 90 15.86 -8.96 10.96
N ILE A 91 14.81 -9.79 11.00
CA ILE A 91 14.93 -11.24 11.23
C ILE A 91 15.74 -11.91 10.10
N LEU A 92 15.48 -11.54 8.85
CA LEU A 92 16.22 -12.02 7.69
C LEU A 92 17.68 -11.58 7.71
N SER A 93 17.96 -10.35 8.15
CA SER A 93 19.32 -9.85 8.26
C SER A 93 20.13 -10.65 9.29
N MET A 94 19.51 -11.02 10.43
CA MET A 94 20.16 -11.82 11.47
C MET A 94 20.38 -13.29 11.08
N THR A 95 19.44 -13.89 10.33
CA THR A 95 19.48 -15.33 10.01
C THR A 95 20.19 -15.66 8.70
N ALA A 96 20.03 -14.81 7.66
CA ALA A 96 20.57 -15.04 6.32
C ALA A 96 21.78 -14.15 5.98
N GLY A 97 22.13 -13.19 6.85
CA GLY A 97 23.26 -12.26 6.63
C GLY A 97 23.05 -11.29 5.46
N TRP A 98 21.82 -11.12 4.98
CA TRP A 98 21.50 -10.20 3.88
C TRP A 98 21.45 -8.75 4.39
N ALA A 99 22.16 -7.85 3.70
CA ALA A 99 22.14 -6.42 3.97
C ALA A 99 20.87 -5.79 3.38
N THR A 100 19.74 -5.93 4.07
CA THR A 100 18.47 -5.36 3.64
C THR A 100 18.46 -3.85 3.84
N LYS A 101 18.67 -3.09 2.76
CA LYS A 101 18.58 -1.62 2.80
C LYS A 101 17.12 -1.18 2.82
N LEU A 102 16.62 -0.79 3.99
CA LEU A 102 15.34 -0.08 4.14
C LEU A 102 15.54 1.37 3.71
N SER A 103 15.05 1.72 2.53
CA SER A 103 15.03 3.11 2.04
C SER A 103 13.76 3.81 2.51
N ILE A 104 13.91 4.91 3.26
CA ILE A 104 12.80 5.78 3.69
C ILE A 104 12.00 6.25 2.48
N ASN A 105 12.65 6.57 1.36
CA ASN A 105 11.98 7.06 0.16
C ASN A 105 11.04 6.00 -0.44
N SER A 106 11.45 4.74 -0.46
CA SER A 106 10.62 3.65 -0.98
C SER A 106 9.39 3.42 -0.10
N ILE A 107 9.57 3.51 1.22
CA ILE A 107 8.46 3.41 2.18
C ILE A 107 7.47 4.56 1.94
N LEU A 108 7.94 5.80 1.87
CA LEU A 108 7.09 6.97 1.64
C LEU A 108 6.34 6.90 0.31
N ILE A 109 7.01 6.52 -0.79
CA ILE A 109 6.35 6.39 -2.09
C ILE A 109 5.24 5.33 -2.04
N SER A 110 5.50 4.20 -1.38
CA SER A 110 4.51 3.12 -1.27
C SER A 110 3.30 3.50 -0.41
N THR A 111 3.50 4.19 0.72
CA THR A 111 2.40 4.60 1.60
C THR A 111 1.61 5.76 1.01
N SER A 112 2.26 6.73 0.38
CA SER A 112 1.57 7.80 -0.33
C SER A 112 0.70 7.27 -1.47
N PHE A 113 1.19 6.28 -2.23
CA PHE A 113 0.38 5.67 -3.28
C PHE A 113 -0.82 4.90 -2.73
N SER A 114 -0.68 4.22 -1.58
CA SER A 114 -1.78 3.43 -1.00
C SER A 114 -2.86 4.29 -0.31
N ILE A 115 -2.55 5.55 0.01
CA ILE A 115 -3.48 6.50 0.65
C ILE A 115 -4.37 7.20 -0.39
N VAL A 116 -3.93 7.26 -1.65
CA VAL A 116 -4.63 7.87 -2.79
C VAL A 116 -5.51 6.84 -3.48
#